data_AF-A0A936EJC6-F1
#
_entry.id   AF-A0A936EJC6-F1
#
_cell.length_a   1.000
_cell.length_b   1.000
_cell.length_c   1.000
_cell.angle_alpha   90.00
_cell.angle_beta   90.00
_cell.angle_gamma   90.00
#
_symmetry.space_group_name_H-M   'P 1'
#
loop_
_entity.id
_entity.type
_entity.pdbx_description
1 polymer ?
#
loop_
_entity_poly.entity_id
_entity_poly.type
_entity_poly.pdbx_seq_one_letter_code
_entity_poly.pdbx_strand_id
1 'polypeptide(L)'
;MVTAENIKAQLKALLVHRRGVDFNLLYSPVFNYVHEFFAEGEVMSGYCIGPLTRAGKQVRGGKWLAICTNRQLILLHKGLLSGLTHFEIPLADITGFTSKLRWWSNIIKIQDKTVEWEMFQLNKTDLHFFELALNEAIAAQKK
;
A
#
# COMPACT_ATOMS: atom_id res chain seq x y z
N MET A 1 -5.78 -4.25 20.95
CA MET A 1 -5.07 -5.16 20.01
C MET A 1 -5.79 -5.12 18.67
N VAL A 2 -5.09 -4.85 17.56
CA VAL A 2 -5.69 -4.89 16.22
C VAL A 2 -5.79 -6.35 15.78
N THR A 3 -6.98 -6.82 15.43
CA THR A 3 -7.19 -8.22 15.00
C THR A 3 -7.27 -8.33 13.48
N ALA A 4 -7.08 -9.55 12.98
CA ALA A 4 -7.29 -9.85 11.56
C ALA A 4 -8.75 -9.57 11.11
N GLU A 5 -9.76 -9.77 11.97
CA GLU A 5 -11.14 -9.38 11.64
C GLU A 5 -11.31 -7.87 11.51
N ASN A 6 -10.69 -7.08 12.40
CA ASN A 6 -10.75 -5.62 12.34
C ASN A 6 -10.17 -5.10 11.01
N ILE A 7 -9.02 -5.62 10.58
CA ILE A 7 -8.43 -5.26 9.29
C ILE A 7 -9.30 -5.70 8.12
N LYS A 8 -9.86 -6.93 8.16
CA LYS A 8 -10.79 -7.40 7.12
C LYS A 8 -12.03 -6.51 7.01
N ALA A 9 -12.56 -6.03 8.14
CA ALA A 9 -13.68 -5.11 8.16
C ALA A 9 -13.31 -3.75 7.55
N GLN A 10 -12.16 -3.17 7.92
CA GLN A 10 -11.65 -1.93 7.33
C GLN A 10 -11.43 -2.06 5.82
N LEU A 11 -10.79 -3.13 5.37
CA LEU A 11 -10.61 -3.41 3.94
C LEU A 11 -11.96 -3.50 3.24
N LYS A 12 -12.90 -4.30 3.75
CA LYS A 12 -14.24 -4.39 3.17
C LYS A 12 -14.90 -3.02 3.04
N ALA A 13 -14.82 -2.18 4.06
CA ALA A 13 -15.36 -0.81 4.04
C ALA A 13 -14.73 0.05 2.92
N LEU A 14 -13.41 -0.02 2.75
CA LEU A 14 -12.71 0.69 1.67
C LEU A 14 -13.09 0.17 0.27
N LEU A 15 -13.40 -1.13 0.14
CA LEU A 15 -13.78 -1.74 -1.13
C LEU A 15 -15.22 -1.41 -1.56
N VAL A 16 -16.11 -1.01 -0.64
CA VAL A 16 -17.52 -0.68 -0.96
C VAL A 16 -17.62 0.47 -1.97
N HIS A 17 -16.63 1.39 -1.98
CA HIS A 17 -16.63 2.56 -2.85
C HIS A 17 -16.18 2.30 -4.28
N ARG A 18 -15.81 1.07 -4.63
CA ARG A 18 -15.36 0.72 -5.97
C ARG A 18 -16.29 -0.28 -6.64
N ARG A 19 -16.84 0.12 -7.79
CA ARG A 19 -17.45 -0.81 -8.73
C ARG A 19 -16.40 -1.76 -9.30
N GLY A 20 -16.68 -3.07 -9.28
CA GLY A 20 -15.88 -4.08 -9.95
C GLY A 20 -14.59 -4.51 -9.21
N VAL A 21 -14.51 -4.30 -7.89
CA VAL A 21 -13.39 -4.85 -7.11
C VAL A 21 -13.50 -6.36 -7.04
N ASP A 22 -12.39 -7.01 -7.40
CA ASP A 22 -12.21 -8.42 -7.14
C ASP A 22 -11.90 -8.65 -5.64
N PHE A 23 -12.91 -9.06 -4.88
CA PHE A 23 -12.77 -9.45 -3.47
C PHE A 23 -11.80 -10.63 -3.27
N ASN A 24 -11.36 -11.33 -4.33
CA ASN A 24 -10.29 -12.33 -4.26
C ASN A 24 -9.00 -11.76 -3.65
N LEU A 25 -8.78 -10.45 -3.76
CA LEU A 25 -7.70 -9.75 -3.06
C LEU A 25 -7.71 -10.02 -1.56
N LEU A 26 -8.87 -9.98 -0.90
CA LEU A 26 -9.01 -10.22 0.55
C LEU A 26 -8.60 -11.63 0.98
N TYR A 27 -8.53 -12.57 0.03
CA TYR A 27 -8.12 -13.95 0.27
C TYR A 27 -6.64 -14.19 -0.03
N SER A 28 -5.90 -13.17 -0.48
CA SER A 28 -4.45 -13.29 -0.62
C SER A 28 -3.82 -13.52 0.78
N PRO A 29 -2.92 -14.52 0.93
CA PRO A 29 -2.31 -14.84 2.23
C PRO A 29 -1.64 -13.67 2.93
N VAL A 30 -1.17 -12.66 2.18
CA VAL A 30 -0.51 -11.47 2.73
C VAL A 30 -1.44 -10.66 3.64
N PHE A 31 -2.75 -10.63 3.36
CA PHE A 31 -3.71 -9.86 4.16
C PHE A 31 -3.91 -10.40 5.57
N ASN A 32 -3.65 -11.70 5.77
CA ASN A 32 -3.73 -12.30 7.10
C ASN A 32 -2.69 -11.72 8.07
N TYR A 33 -1.60 -11.12 7.57
CA TYR A 33 -0.51 -10.58 8.39
C TYR A 33 -0.61 -9.06 8.58
N VAL A 34 -1.50 -8.36 7.88
CA VAL A 34 -1.56 -6.89 7.90
C VAL A 34 -1.79 -6.34 9.31
N HIS A 35 -2.63 -7.02 10.10
CA HIS A 35 -2.94 -6.62 11.47
C HIS A 35 -1.73 -6.58 12.41
N GLU A 36 -0.65 -7.31 12.09
CA GLU A 36 0.59 -7.36 12.87
C GLU A 36 1.39 -6.05 12.76
N PHE A 37 1.13 -5.24 11.72
CA PHE A 37 1.86 -4.00 11.43
C PHE A 37 1.05 -2.73 11.76
N PHE A 38 -0.12 -2.88 12.38
CA PHE A 38 -0.97 -1.76 12.76
C PHE A 38 -0.81 -1.49 14.25
N ALA A 39 -0.42 -0.27 14.58
CA ALA A 39 -0.49 0.22 15.94
C ALA A 39 -1.95 0.43 16.38
N GLU A 40 -2.17 0.55 17.70
CA GLU A 40 -3.48 0.86 18.22
C GLU A 40 -3.98 2.23 17.72
N GLY A 41 -5.24 2.25 17.25
CA GLY A 41 -5.86 3.43 16.64
C GLY A 41 -5.41 3.71 15.20
N GLU A 42 -4.58 2.85 14.61
CA GLU A 42 -4.18 2.97 13.21
C GLU A 42 -5.31 2.49 12.29
N VAL A 43 -5.60 3.30 11.27
CA VAL A 43 -6.71 3.08 10.35
C VAL A 43 -6.19 3.13 8.92
N MET A 44 -6.60 2.16 8.12
CA MET A 44 -6.28 2.10 6.70
C MET A 44 -7.11 3.13 5.92
N SER A 45 -6.45 3.90 5.05
CA SER A 45 -7.10 4.85 4.14
C SER A 45 -7.01 4.43 2.67
N GLY A 46 -6.03 3.60 2.30
CA GLY A 46 -5.88 3.14 0.92
C GLY A 46 -4.96 1.94 0.76
N TYR A 47 -5.02 1.29 -0.40
CA TYR A 47 -4.11 0.21 -0.76
C TYR A 47 -3.90 0.13 -2.28
N CYS A 48 -2.78 -0.46 -2.70
CA CYS A 48 -2.57 -0.90 -4.08
C CYS A 48 -1.67 -2.14 -4.11
N ILE A 49 -1.71 -2.89 -5.23
CA ILE A 49 -0.89 -4.09 -5.41
C ILE A 49 -0.13 -4.04 -6.73
N GLY A 50 1.18 -4.25 -6.67
CA GLY A 50 2.05 -4.28 -7.83
C GLY A 50 3.47 -4.70 -7.48
N PRO A 51 4.32 -5.04 -8.46
CA PRO A 51 5.75 -5.20 -8.22
C PRO A 51 6.39 -3.95 -7.61
N LEU A 52 7.45 -4.14 -6.81
CA LEU A 52 8.13 -3.07 -6.07
C LEU A 52 9.62 -2.98 -6.42
N THR A 53 10.09 -1.75 -6.63
CA THR A 53 11.52 -1.43 -6.66
C THR A 53 11.88 -0.44 -5.54
N ARG A 54 13.15 -0.48 -5.14
CA ARG A 54 13.79 0.44 -4.20
C ARG A 54 15.10 0.93 -4.83
N ALA A 55 15.28 2.24 -4.95
CA ALA A 55 16.42 2.84 -5.66
C ALA A 55 16.59 2.29 -7.09
N GLY A 56 15.47 2.07 -7.80
CA GLY A 56 15.47 1.52 -9.16
C GLY A 56 15.82 0.03 -9.27
N LYS A 57 16.06 -0.67 -8.15
CA LYS A 57 16.32 -2.12 -8.13
C LYS A 57 15.12 -2.87 -7.60
N GLN A 58 14.76 -3.97 -8.26
CA GLN A 58 13.68 -4.82 -7.77
C GLN A 58 14.00 -5.37 -6.38
N VAL A 59 13.09 -5.18 -5.43
CA VAL A 59 13.32 -5.60 -4.04
C VAL A 59 13.23 -7.12 -3.92
N ARG A 60 12.11 -7.68 -4.40
CA ARG A 60 11.88 -9.12 -4.59
C ARG A 60 10.94 -9.34 -5.78
N GLY A 61 11.05 -10.52 -6.39
CA GLY A 61 10.09 -11.00 -7.38
C GLY A 61 8.68 -11.13 -6.80
N GLY A 62 7.66 -10.88 -7.61
CA GLY A 62 6.25 -10.98 -7.22
C GLY A 62 5.59 -9.62 -6.95
N LYS A 63 4.32 -9.69 -6.55
CA LYS A 63 3.49 -8.52 -6.25
C LYS A 63 3.56 -8.18 -4.77
N TRP A 64 3.78 -6.91 -4.49
CA TRP A 64 3.75 -6.32 -3.15
C TRP A 64 2.41 -5.65 -2.92
N LEU A 65 1.92 -5.71 -1.68
CA LEU A 65 0.79 -4.97 -1.18
C LEU A 65 1.31 -3.70 -0.51
N ALA A 66 0.90 -2.53 -0.99
CA ALA A 66 1.11 -1.27 -0.28
C ALA A 66 -0.18 -0.85 0.39
N ILE A 67 -0.07 -0.40 1.65
CA ILE A 67 -1.19 0.02 2.49
C ILE A 67 -0.86 1.39 3.04
N CYS A 68 -1.70 2.38 2.73
CA CYS A 68 -1.66 3.68 3.35
C CYS A 68 -2.53 3.67 4.60
N THR A 69 -1.97 4.12 5.71
CA THR A 69 -2.70 4.35 6.97
C THR A 69 -2.70 5.83 7.32
N ASN A 70 -3.33 6.19 8.43
CA ASN A 70 -3.22 7.52 9.01
C ASN A 70 -1.86 7.84 9.66
N ARG A 71 -0.89 6.90 9.67
CA ARG A 71 0.43 7.07 10.30
C ARG A 71 1.59 6.77 9.37
N GLN A 72 1.47 5.75 8.52
CA GLN A 72 2.56 5.25 7.70
C GLN A 72 2.08 4.61 6.41
N LEU A 73 3.03 4.40 5.52
CA LEU A 73 2.90 3.49 4.40
C LEU A 73 3.56 2.16 4.76
N ILE A 74 2.81 1.07 4.59
CA ILE A 74 3.29 -0.28 4.87
C ILE A 74 3.37 -1.05 3.55
N LEU A 75 4.54 -1.58 3.23
CA LEU A 75 4.81 -2.38 2.04
C LEU A 75 5.00 -3.84 2.46
N LEU A 76 4.09 -4.74 2.08
CA LEU A 76 4.10 -6.15 2.46
C LEU A 76 4.26 -7.07 1.26
N HIS A 77 4.99 -8.16 1.47
CA HIS A 77 5.08 -9.27 0.53
C HIS A 77 5.16 -10.59 1.26
N LYS A 78 4.28 -11.54 0.92
CA LYS A 78 4.36 -12.93 1.36
C LYS A 78 4.83 -13.80 0.21
N GLY A 79 6.11 -14.15 0.22
CA GLY A 79 6.67 -15.10 -0.74
C GLY A 79 6.27 -16.53 -0.39
N LEU A 80 6.12 -17.38 -1.41
CA LEU A 80 5.83 -18.80 -1.23
C LEU A 80 6.96 -19.48 -0.44
N LEU A 81 8.21 -19.16 -0.78
CA LEU A 81 9.43 -19.73 -0.17
C LEU A 81 10.12 -18.78 0.83
N SER A 82 10.00 -17.46 0.65
CA SER A 82 10.81 -16.48 1.40
C SER A 82 10.13 -15.89 2.65
N GLY A 83 9.02 -16.49 3.11
CA GLY A 83 8.28 -15.95 4.26
C GLY A 83 7.67 -14.57 4.02
N LEU A 84 7.33 -13.88 5.11
CA LEU A 84 6.79 -12.52 5.11
C LEU A 84 7.95 -11.51 5.09
N THR A 85 7.87 -10.50 4.23
CA THR A 85 8.78 -9.36 4.20
C THR A 85 7.94 -8.09 4.23
N HIS A 86 8.37 -7.10 5.02
CA HIS A 86 7.68 -5.82 5.11
C HIS A 86 8.68 -4.65 5.15
N PHE A 87 8.18 -3.46 4.80
CA PHE A 87 8.80 -2.16 5.09
C PHE A 87 7.74 -1.21 5.61
N GLU A 88 8.13 -0.37 6.56
CA GLU A 88 7.30 0.69 7.12
C GLU A 88 7.96 2.03 6.80
N ILE A 89 7.17 2.95 6.26
CA ILE A 89 7.61 4.29 5.87
C ILE A 89 6.69 5.27 6.59
N PRO A 90 7.14 5.92 7.68
CA PRO A 90 6.36 6.94 8.36
C PRO A 90 5.92 8.04 7.39
N LEU A 91 4.68 8.51 7.49
CA LEU A 91 4.19 9.57 6.59
C LEU A 91 5.03 10.85 6.70
N ALA A 92 5.58 11.13 7.89
CA ALA A 92 6.48 12.25 8.14
C ALA A 92 7.84 12.14 7.42
N ASP A 93 8.20 10.95 6.94
CA ASP A 93 9.43 10.72 6.18
C ASP A 93 9.20 10.79 4.66
N ILE A 94 7.95 10.83 4.20
CA ILE A 94 7.62 10.99 2.79
C ILE A 94 7.85 12.46 2.40
N THR A 95 8.80 12.68 1.49
CA THR A 95 9.19 14.01 1.00
C THR A 95 8.57 14.34 -0.36
N GLY A 96 8.12 13.32 -1.09
CA GLY A 96 7.45 13.52 -2.38
C GLY A 96 6.77 12.25 -2.87
N PHE A 97 5.77 12.42 -3.72
CA PHE A 97 5.09 11.33 -4.40
C PHE A 97 4.69 11.79 -5.81
N THR A 98 4.81 10.89 -6.78
CA THR A 98 4.29 11.11 -8.14
C THR A 98 3.62 9.86 -8.67
N SER A 99 2.51 10.05 -9.39
CA SER A 99 1.84 9.01 -10.16
C SER A 99 2.05 9.26 -11.66
N LYS A 100 2.15 8.21 -12.47
CA LYS A 100 2.12 8.34 -13.93
C LYS A 100 1.24 7.27 -14.56
N LEU A 101 0.24 7.70 -15.30
CA LEU A 101 -0.51 6.86 -16.22
C LEU A 101 0.32 6.67 -17.50
N ARG A 102 0.66 5.43 -17.85
CA ARG A 102 1.34 5.12 -19.13
C ARG A 102 0.55 4.04 -19.86
N TRP A 103 0.69 4.01 -21.19
CA TRP A 103 -0.05 3.09 -22.06
C TRP A 103 0.12 1.60 -21.70
N TRP A 104 1.29 1.23 -21.16
CA TRP A 104 1.70 -0.14 -20.84
C TRP A 104 1.80 -0.46 -19.34
N SER A 105 1.85 0.55 -18.47
CA SER A 105 2.11 0.34 -17.03
C SER A 105 1.89 1.63 -16.25
N ASN A 106 0.94 1.62 -15.33
CA ASN A 106 0.77 2.73 -14.41
C ASN A 106 1.74 2.56 -13.23
N ILE A 107 2.33 3.67 -12.80
CA ILE A 107 3.33 3.67 -11.75
C ILE A 107 2.99 4.68 -10.66
N ILE A 108 3.47 4.40 -9.46
CA ILE A 108 3.58 5.33 -8.36
C ILE A 108 5.01 5.32 -7.84
N LYS A 109 5.57 6.51 -7.66
CA LYS A 109 6.89 6.76 -7.07
C LYS A 109 6.68 7.49 -5.75
N ILE A 110 7.36 7.03 -4.71
CA ILE A 110 7.31 7.60 -3.36
C ILE A 110 8.74 7.83 -2.93
N GLN A 111 9.07 9.09 -2.66
CA GLN A 111 10.37 9.49 -2.16
C GLN A 111 10.28 9.63 -0.65
N ASP A 112 11.00 8.79 0.09
CA ASP A 112 11.25 9.02 1.52
C ASP A 112 12.60 9.74 1.73
N LYS A 113 12.98 9.99 2.99
CA LYS A 113 14.26 10.65 3.34
C LYS A 113 15.51 9.89 2.90
N THR A 114 15.39 8.60 2.58
CA THR A 114 16.50 7.69 2.29
C THR A 114 16.53 7.23 0.83
N VAL A 115 15.37 7.02 0.21
CA VAL A 115 15.26 6.29 -1.06
C VAL A 115 13.96 6.57 -1.82
N GLU A 116 14.01 6.34 -3.13
CA GLU A 116 12.81 6.23 -3.97
C GLU A 116 12.27 4.80 -3.96
N TRP A 117 10.99 4.67 -3.70
CA TRP A 117 10.20 3.46 -3.90
C TRP A 117 9.36 3.62 -5.15
N GLU A 118 9.27 2.57 -5.98
CA GLU A 118 8.38 2.58 -7.13
C GLU A 118 7.55 1.31 -7.15
N MET A 119 6.23 1.47 -7.24
CA MET A 119 5.33 0.39 -7.64
C MET A 119 4.84 0.61 -9.06
N PHE A 120 4.77 -0.49 -9.82
CA PHE A 120 4.43 -0.45 -11.24
C PHE A 120 3.40 -1.52 -11.61
N GLN A 121 2.93 -1.52 -12.86
CA GLN A 121 1.85 -2.40 -13.34
C GLN A 121 0.57 -2.28 -12.52
N LEU A 122 0.30 -1.09 -11.97
CA LEU A 122 -0.92 -0.82 -11.23
C LEU A 122 -2.10 -0.70 -12.20
N ASN A 123 -3.28 -1.18 -11.81
CA ASN A 123 -4.48 -0.82 -12.56
C ASN A 123 -4.85 0.64 -12.28
N LYS A 124 -5.56 1.28 -13.22
CA LYS A 124 -5.85 2.73 -13.15
C LYS A 124 -6.67 3.11 -11.92
N THR A 125 -7.63 2.28 -11.53
CA THR A 125 -8.49 2.51 -10.38
C THR A 125 -7.73 2.39 -9.05
N ASP A 126 -6.83 1.41 -8.93
CA ASP A 126 -5.87 1.24 -7.83
C ASP A 126 -4.95 2.42 -7.69
N LEU A 127 -4.37 2.87 -8.80
CA LEU A 127 -3.50 4.02 -8.77
C LEU A 127 -4.23 5.26 -8.25
N HIS A 128 -5.39 5.59 -8.83
CA HIS A 128 -6.11 6.80 -8.48
C HIS A 128 -6.62 6.80 -7.03
N PHE A 129 -7.19 5.68 -6.59
CA PHE A 129 -7.66 5.52 -5.21
C PHE A 129 -6.51 5.68 -4.21
N PHE A 130 -5.39 5.01 -4.46
CA PHE A 130 -4.25 5.05 -3.55
C PHE A 130 -3.57 6.43 -3.54
N GLU A 131 -3.51 7.11 -4.68
CA GLU A 131 -3.04 8.50 -4.80
C GLU A 131 -3.87 9.46 -3.94
N LEU A 132 -5.20 9.37 -4.00
CA LEU A 132 -6.08 10.18 -3.15
C LEU A 132 -5.83 9.92 -1.67
N ALA A 133 -5.81 8.64 -1.28
CA ALA A 133 -5.58 8.24 0.11
C ALA A 133 -4.23 8.73 0.67
N LEU A 134 -3.15 8.61 -0.12
CA LEU A 134 -1.83 9.05 0.28
C LEU A 134 -1.73 10.58 0.40
N ASN A 135 -2.32 11.31 -0.54
CA ASN A 135 -2.36 12.77 -0.50
C ASN A 135 -3.12 13.27 0.74
N GLU A 136 -4.29 12.70 1.03
CA GLU A 136 -5.09 13.06 2.21
C GLU A 136 -4.35 12.74 3.50
N ALA A 137 -3.72 11.57 3.60
CA ALA A 137 -2.97 11.15 4.77
C ALA A 137 -1.78 12.07 5.04
N ILE A 138 -0.99 12.43 4.01
CA ILE A 138 0.15 13.36 4.14
C ILE A 138 -0.34 14.77 4.50
N ALA A 139 -1.43 15.24 3.90
CA ALA A 139 -1.99 16.56 4.21
C ALA A 139 -2.49 16.64 5.67
N ALA A 140 -3.04 15.56 6.21
CA ALA A 140 -3.49 15.48 7.60
C ALA A 140 -2.34 15.58 8.60
N GLN A 141 -1.11 15.16 8.25
CA GLN A 141 0.06 15.29 9.14
C GLN A 141 0.56 16.73 9.30
N LYS A 142 0.12 17.66 8.43
CA LYS A 142 0.60 19.05 8.41
C LYS A 142 -0.32 20.03 9.16
N LYS A 143 -1.42 19.53 9.74
CA LYS A 143 -2.39 20.29 10.52
C LYS A 143 -2.12 20.11 12.01
#